data_AF-C0QDT0-F1
#
_entry.id   AF-C0QDT0-F1
#
_cell.length_a   1.000
_cell.length_b   1.000
_cell.length_c   1.000
_cell.angle_alpha   90.00
_cell.angle_beta   90.00
_cell.angle_gamma   90.00
#
_symmetry.space_group_name_H-M   'P 1'
#
loop_
_entity.id
_entity.type
_entity.pdbx_description
1 polymer ?
#
loop_
_entity_poly.entity_id
_entity_poly.type
_entity_poly.pdbx_seq_one_letter_code
_entity_poly.pdbx_strand_id
1 'polypeptide(L)'
;MEVKDYCKAMLAEVSAWKEKLEAMKKVADTYGSAEKEKILPLIGQLDQEVVAAQMRVDQLNNECPSDWSPLKNELDDLFGTVGSSVDRAWKNLEGGNVGG
;
A
#
# COMPACT_ATOMS: atom_id res chain seq x y z
N MET A 1 6.35 18.53 -13.17
CA MET A 1 6.57 17.06 -13.10
C MET A 1 5.85 16.47 -14.30
N GLU A 2 6.50 15.58 -15.05
CA GLU A 2 5.85 14.88 -16.16
C GLU A 2 5.03 13.70 -15.62
N VAL A 3 3.93 13.35 -16.30
CA VAL A 3 3.06 12.22 -15.93
C VAL A 3 3.86 10.92 -15.79
N LYS A 4 4.86 10.71 -16.65
CA LYS A 4 5.74 9.52 -16.61
C LYS A 4 6.60 9.45 -15.35
N ASP A 5 7.17 10.57 -14.93
CA ASP A 5 7.97 10.65 -13.70
C ASP A 5 7.09 10.42 -12.47
N TYR A 6 5.88 11.01 -12.48
CA TYR A 6 4.89 10.81 -11.43
C TYR A 6 4.50 9.32 -11.33
N CYS A 7 4.09 8.71 -12.45
CA CYS A 7 3.76 7.29 -12.49
C CYS A 7 4.93 6.43 -12.01
N LYS A 8 6.16 6.72 -12.42
CA LYS A 8 7.34 5.97 -11.97
C LYS A 8 7.54 6.06 -10.45
N ALA A 9 7.36 7.23 -9.86
CA ALA A 9 7.44 7.41 -8.41
C ALA A 9 6.34 6.61 -7.68
N MET A 10 5.10 6.73 -8.15
CA MET A 10 3.96 6.03 -7.57
C MET A 10 4.09 4.51 -7.70
N LEU A 11 4.54 4.00 -8.85
CA LEU A 11 4.83 2.58 -9.03
C LEU A 11 5.88 2.06 -8.03
N ALA A 12 6.92 2.86 -7.76
CA ALA A 12 7.93 2.50 -6.77
C ALA A 12 7.35 2.44 -5.34
N GLU A 13 6.44 3.36 -4.99
CA GLU A 13 5.73 3.33 -3.70
C GLU A 13 4.83 2.09 -3.57
N VAL A 14 4.05 1.76 -4.60
CA VAL A 14 3.25 0.54 -4.60
C VAL A 14 4.13 -0.69 -4.43
N SER A 15 5.25 -0.79 -5.15
CA SER A 15 6.20 -1.89 -5.01
C SER A 15 6.70 -2.00 -3.56
N ALA A 16 7.06 -0.89 -2.93
CA ALA A 16 7.48 -0.87 -1.53
C ALA A 16 6.36 -1.34 -0.59
N TRP A 17 5.10 -0.94 -0.82
CA TRP A 17 3.97 -1.43 -0.02
C TRP A 17 3.71 -2.92 -0.19
N LYS A 18 3.82 -3.44 -1.41
CA LYS A 18 3.71 -4.89 -1.67
C LYS A 18 4.77 -5.67 -0.89
N GLU A 19 6.03 -5.22 -0.94
CA GLU A 19 7.11 -5.83 -0.16
C GLU A 19 6.83 -5.78 1.35
N LYS A 20 6.31 -4.65 1.83
CA LYS A 20 5.95 -4.48 3.25
C LYS A 20 4.79 -5.40 3.66
N LEU A 21 3.77 -5.55 2.82
CA LEU A 21 2.65 -6.48 3.05
C LEU A 21 3.13 -7.94 3.07
N GLU A 22 4.03 -8.33 2.18
CA GLU A 22 4.65 -9.66 2.22
C GLU A 22 5.48 -9.87 3.50
N ALA A 23 6.19 -8.84 3.97
CA ALA A 23 6.85 -8.88 5.27
C ALA A 23 5.84 -9.01 6.42
N MET A 24 4.69 -8.32 6.37
CA MET A 24 3.63 -8.47 7.37
C MET A 24 3.08 -9.89 7.42
N LYS A 25 2.85 -10.53 6.25
CA LYS A 25 2.40 -11.92 6.17
C LYS A 25 3.39 -12.85 6.89
N LYS A 26 4.69 -12.68 6.62
CA LYS A 26 5.76 -13.45 7.27
C LYS A 26 5.82 -13.22 8.77
N VAL A 27 5.66 -11.98 9.24
CA VAL A 27 5.60 -11.67 10.68
C VAL A 27 4.36 -12.32 11.31
N ALA A 28 3.19 -12.18 10.68
CA ALA A 28 1.95 -12.79 11.15
C ALA A 28 2.03 -14.32 11.21
N ASP A 29 2.80 -14.96 10.34
CA ASP A 29 3.07 -16.40 10.39
C ASP A 29 3.85 -16.84 11.64
N THR A 30 4.57 -15.92 12.29
CA THR A 30 5.27 -16.20 13.56
C THR A 30 4.35 -16.09 14.79
N TYR A 31 3.14 -15.54 14.62
CA TYR A 31 2.21 -15.31 15.72
C TYR A 31 1.39 -16.57 16.06
N GLY A 32 0.84 -16.58 17.27
CA GLY A 32 -0.17 -17.58 17.65
C GLY A 32 -1.41 -17.51 16.74
N SER A 33 -2.14 -18.63 16.63
CA SER A 33 -3.28 -18.74 15.71
C SER A 33 -4.34 -17.64 15.93
N ALA A 34 -4.58 -17.24 17.18
CA ALA A 34 -5.57 -16.23 17.53
C ALA A 34 -5.16 -14.81 17.08
N GLU A 35 -3.89 -14.45 17.19
CA GLU A 35 -3.35 -13.17 16.73
C GLU A 35 -3.29 -13.15 15.20
N LYS A 36 -2.84 -14.25 14.59
CA LYS A 36 -2.77 -14.41 13.13
C LYS A 36 -4.14 -14.25 12.47
N GLU A 37 -5.18 -14.88 13.00
CA GLU A 37 -6.56 -14.76 12.49
C GLU A 37 -7.11 -13.32 12.52
N LYS A 38 -6.63 -12.48 13.44
CA LYS A 38 -7.03 -11.07 13.52
C LYS A 38 -6.29 -10.19 12.50
N ILE A 39 -5.06 -10.54 12.18
CA ILE A 39 -4.17 -9.72 11.34
C ILE A 39 -4.30 -10.06 9.85
N LEU A 40 -4.50 -11.32 9.49
CA LEU A 40 -4.62 -11.73 8.10
C LEU A 40 -5.71 -10.99 7.31
N PRO A 41 -6.92 -10.74 7.86
CA PRO A 41 -7.93 -9.96 7.17
C PRO A 41 -7.48 -8.52 6.89
N LEU A 42 -6.77 -7.88 7.83
CA LEU A 42 -6.23 -6.53 7.67
C LEU A 42 -5.19 -6.50 6.54
N ILE A 43 -4.25 -7.44 6.53
CA ILE A 43 -3.25 -7.55 5.46
C ILE A 43 -3.94 -7.77 4.11
N GLY A 44 -4.94 -8.64 4.05
CA GLY A 44 -5.72 -8.89 2.83
C GLY A 44 -6.44 -7.65 2.31
N GLN A 45 -7.02 -6.84 3.20
CA GLN A 45 -7.62 -5.56 2.82
C GLN A 45 -6.58 -4.60 2.22
N LEU A 46 -5.44 -4.43 2.89
CA LEU A 46 -4.38 -3.55 2.41
C LEU A 46 -3.81 -4.01 1.07
N ASP A 47 -3.69 -5.33 0.85
CA ASP A 47 -3.29 -5.92 -0.44
C ASP A 47 -4.23 -5.48 -1.57
N GLN A 48 -5.55 -5.52 -1.33
CA GLN A 48 -6.55 -5.04 -2.28
C GLN A 48 -6.44 -3.53 -2.54
N GLU A 49 -6.24 -2.72 -1.49
CA GLU A 49 -6.07 -1.27 -1.61
C GLU A 49 -4.80 -0.91 -2.43
N VAL A 50 -3.69 -1.60 -2.18
CA VAL A 50 -2.42 -1.44 -2.92
C VAL A 50 -2.58 -1.87 -4.37
N VAL A 51 -3.31 -2.95 -4.66
CA VAL A 51 -3.64 -3.37 -6.03
C VAL A 51 -4.52 -2.35 -6.74
N ALA A 52 -5.50 -1.76 -6.06
CA ALA A 52 -6.34 -0.70 -6.62
C ALA A 52 -5.51 0.55 -6.97
N ALA A 53 -4.60 0.96 -6.08
CA ALA A 53 -3.67 2.06 -6.33
C ALA A 53 -2.77 1.80 -7.54
N GLN A 54 -2.20 0.59 -7.64
CA GLN A 54 -1.43 0.14 -8.80
C GLN A 54 -2.19 0.29 -10.11
N MET A 55 -3.42 -0.26 -10.17
CA MET A 55 -4.25 -0.21 -11.38
C MET A 55 -4.54 1.23 -11.81
N ARG A 56 -4.77 2.13 -10.85
CA ARG A 56 -5.05 3.54 -11.14
C ARG A 56 -3.82 4.28 -11.71
N VAL A 57 -2.63 3.98 -11.21
CA VAL A 57 -1.37 4.51 -11.75
C VAL A 57 -1.08 3.93 -13.13
N ASP A 58 -1.30 2.63 -13.33
CA ASP A 58 -1.14 2.00 -14.65
C ASP A 58 -2.09 2.60 -15.68
N GLN A 59 -3.34 2.86 -15.28
CA GLN A 59 -4.31 3.54 -16.13
C GLN A 59 -3.83 4.94 -16.52
N LEU A 60 -3.36 5.74 -15.56
CA LEU A 60 -2.82 7.07 -15.84
C LEU A 60 -1.61 7.00 -16.79
N ASN A 61 -0.71 6.05 -16.57
CA ASN A 61 0.49 5.85 -17.39
C ASN A 61 0.16 5.42 -18.82
N ASN A 62 -0.89 4.59 -18.99
CA ASN A 62 -1.30 4.09 -20.30
C ASN A 62 -2.14 5.11 -21.08
N GLU A 63 -3.07 5.79 -20.42
CA GLU A 63 -3.97 6.76 -21.06
C GLU A 63 -3.27 8.08 -21.40
N CYS A 64 -2.19 8.42 -20.68
CA CYS A 64 -1.40 9.64 -20.88
C CYS A 64 -2.26 10.89 -21.21
N PRO A 65 -3.27 11.23 -20.39
CA PRO A 65 -4.19 12.30 -20.71
C PRO A 65 -3.47 13.66 -20.74
N SER A 66 -3.89 14.53 -21.66
CA SER A 66 -3.33 15.87 -21.83
C SER A 66 -3.48 16.74 -20.58
N ASP A 67 -4.59 16.58 -19.86
CA ASP A 67 -4.79 17.11 -18.51
C ASP A 67 -5.00 15.96 -17.53
N TRP A 68 -3.99 15.75 -16.70
CA TRP A 68 -3.97 14.71 -15.66
C TRP A 68 -4.04 15.31 -14.25
N SER A 69 -4.19 16.63 -14.13
CA SER A 69 -4.21 17.32 -12.84
C SER A 69 -5.31 16.80 -11.89
N PRO A 70 -6.53 16.49 -12.36
CA PRO A 70 -7.56 15.88 -11.52
C PRO A 70 -7.17 14.47 -11.04
N LEU A 71 -6.66 13.64 -11.95
CA LEU A 71 -6.20 12.27 -11.66
C LEU A 71 -5.03 12.29 -10.67
N LYS A 72 -4.12 13.27 -10.78
CA LYS A 72 -3.03 13.47 -9.84
C LYS A 72 -3.53 13.69 -8.43
N ASN A 73 -4.52 14.55 -8.24
CA ASN A 73 -5.06 14.84 -6.91
C ASN A 73 -5.75 13.62 -6.31
N GLU A 74 -6.51 12.86 -7.12
CA GLU A 74 -7.11 11.59 -6.70
C GLU A 74 -6.05 10.57 -6.28
N LEU A 75 -4.99 10.43 -7.08
CA LEU A 75 -3.89 9.52 -6.79
C LEU A 75 -3.09 9.96 -5.56
N ASP A 76 -2.80 11.24 -5.40
CA ASP A 76 -2.07 11.76 -4.23
C ASP A 76 -2.86 11.48 -2.93
N ASP A 77 -4.19 11.66 -2.93
CA ASP A 77 -5.05 11.35 -1.78
C ASP A 77 -5.14 9.84 -1.50
N LEU A 78 -5.32 9.06 -2.57
CA LEU A 78 -5.32 7.60 -2.48
C LEU A 78 -4.00 7.08 -1.90
N PHE A 79 -2.87 7.55 -2.41
CA PHE A 79 -1.55 7.13 -1.96
C PHE A 79 -1.26 7.57 -0.53
N GLY A 80 -1.68 8.79 -0.15
CA GLY A 80 -1.61 9.25 1.23
C GLY A 80 -2.40 8.36 2.19
N THR A 81 -3.59 7.92 1.78
CA THR A 81 -4.44 7.02 2.56
C THR A 81 -3.85 5.63 2.68
N VAL A 82 -3.50 4.99 1.55
CA VAL A 82 -2.95 3.63 1.51
C VAL A 82 -1.61 3.56 2.23
N GLY A 83 -0.70 4.51 1.98
CA GLY A 83 0.59 4.59 2.65
C GLY A 83 0.43 4.72 4.17
N SER A 84 -0.47 5.59 4.63
CA SER A 84 -0.77 5.74 6.06
C SER A 84 -1.33 4.47 6.69
N SER A 85 -2.21 3.76 5.98
CA SER A 85 -2.83 2.51 6.44
C SER A 85 -1.80 1.38 6.54
N VAL A 86 -0.96 1.22 5.51
CA VAL A 86 0.13 0.24 5.47
C VAL A 86 1.14 0.52 6.60
N ASP A 87 1.55 1.77 6.77
CA ASP A 87 2.50 2.14 7.83
C ASP A 87 1.94 1.93 9.23
N ARG A 88 0.65 2.23 9.43
CA ARG A 88 -0.03 1.99 10.70
C ARG A 88 -0.11 0.49 11.00
N ALA A 89 -0.49 -0.32 10.03
CA ALA A 89 -0.56 -1.77 10.19
C ALA A 89 0.82 -2.35 10.53
N TRP A 90 1.88 -1.88 9.86
CA TRP A 90 3.25 -2.29 10.18
C TRP A 90 3.64 -1.96 11.62
N LYS A 91 3.41 -0.72 12.06
CA LYS A 91 3.71 -0.28 13.43
C LYS A 91 2.94 -1.08 14.48
N ASN A 92 1.69 -1.44 14.20
CA ASN A 92 0.91 -2.26 15.13
C ASN A 92 1.46 -3.69 15.23
N LEU A 93 1.99 -4.24 14.13
CA LEU A 93 2.65 -5.54 14.14
C LEU A 93 3.95 -5.49 14.94
N GLU A 94 4.83 -4.52 14.69
CA GLU A 94 6.08 -4.36 15.45
C GLU A 94 5.84 -3.99 16.91
N GLY A 95 4.84 -3.14 17.18
CA GLY A 95 4.46 -2.68 18.51
C GLY A 95 3.87 -3.77 19.41
N GLY A 96 3.38 -4.86 18.83
CA GLY A 96 2.99 -6.07 19.57
C GLY A 96 4.17 -6.83 20.19
N ASN A 97 5.42 -6.47 19.84
CA ASN A 97 6.65 -7.11 20.33
C ASN A 97 7.37 -6.32 21.46
N VAL A 98 6.84 -5.17 21.89
CA VAL A 98 7.36 -4.41 23.05
C VAL A 98 6.46 -4.61 24.27
N GLY A 99 6.51 -5.82 24.84
CA GLY A 99 5.76 -6.17 26.04
C GLY A 99 6.10 -7.55 26.57
N GLY A 100 7.40 -7.78 26.84
CA GLY A 100 7.88 -8.85 27.71
C GLY A 100 8.39 -8.27 29.02
#